data_AF-A0A1F4G0E0-F1
#
_entry.id   AF-A0A1F4G0E0-F1
#
_cell.length_a   1.000
_cell.length_b   1.000
_cell.length_c   1.000
_cell.angle_alpha   90.00
_cell.angle_beta   90.00
_cell.angle_gamma   90.00
#
_symmetry.space_group_name_H-M   'P 1'
#
loop_
_entity.id
_entity.type
_entity.pdbx_description
1 polymer ?
#
loop_
_entity_poly.entity_id
_entity_poly.type
_entity_poly.pdbx_seq_one_letter_code
_entity_poly.pdbx_strand_id
1 'polypeptide(L)'
;MLDPEKARFPQAILFCADCGKTFGKARNEALGHYFVCPEQKDAHPHLARVILDQRSATWWLARERQFLAFQTKFSPFALLRKVFPQMEAGWYLALSTAFLCIAVGIWQSLPTIGSVIGCLLASVLVVLVLWRFIDLFVTNISITFTSRFPANPIRSVLFSFVAYVQVVLCFAFWYLVLGQVDGQFNEPVTPVAAVFYSFGTIATVGYGDLKPLTAGAKFLVAFELVAGLFFVAIIIAQVAGWSTASRREAGEFAVDDLKAPTDGS
;
A
#
# COMPACT_ATOMS: atom_id res chain seq x y z
N MET A 1 25.68 -36.81 4.75
CA MET A 1 26.03 -36.58 3.34
C MET A 1 24.88 -35.79 2.73
N LEU A 2 25.09 -34.51 2.46
CA LEU A 2 24.13 -33.67 1.74
C LEU A 2 24.24 -34.02 0.26
N ASP A 3 23.11 -34.32 -0.35
CA ASP A 3 22.95 -34.68 -1.76
C ASP A 3 23.52 -33.56 -2.68
N PRO A 4 24.57 -33.84 -3.49
CA PRO A 4 25.24 -32.83 -4.31
C PRO A 4 24.36 -32.27 -5.44
N GLU A 5 23.21 -32.89 -5.76
CA GLU A 5 22.24 -32.30 -6.72
C GLU A 5 21.42 -31.15 -6.14
N LYS A 6 21.33 -31.01 -4.80
CA LYS A 6 20.58 -29.93 -4.15
C LYS A 6 21.34 -28.60 -4.08
N ALA A 7 22.59 -28.56 -4.55
CA ALA A 7 23.41 -27.35 -4.64
C ALA A 7 23.35 -26.69 -6.04
N ARG A 8 22.38 -27.05 -6.90
CA ARG A 8 22.09 -26.22 -8.09
C ARG A 8 21.36 -24.97 -7.64
N PHE A 9 22.03 -23.82 -7.77
CA PHE A 9 21.34 -22.53 -7.72
C PHE A 9 20.11 -22.60 -8.64
N PRO A 10 18.92 -22.17 -8.18
CA PRO A 10 17.70 -22.23 -8.97
C PRO A 10 17.92 -21.46 -10.28
N GLN A 11 17.58 -22.08 -11.42
CA GLN A 11 17.76 -21.45 -12.72
C GLN A 11 16.75 -20.30 -12.88
N ALA A 12 17.17 -19.21 -13.54
CA ALA A 12 16.27 -18.12 -13.87
C ALA A 12 15.31 -18.54 -15.00
N ILE A 13 14.04 -18.18 -14.88
CA ILE A 13 12.98 -18.45 -15.86
C ILE A 13 12.23 -17.16 -16.21
N LEU A 14 11.73 -17.10 -17.43
CA LEU A 14 10.84 -16.04 -17.91
C LEU A 14 9.41 -16.42 -17.52
N PHE A 15 8.80 -15.73 -16.57
CA PHE A 15 7.45 -16.06 -16.10
C PHE A 15 6.50 -14.86 -16.22
N CYS A 16 5.29 -15.10 -16.69
CA CYS A 16 4.21 -14.12 -16.74
C CYS A 16 3.12 -14.48 -15.72
N ALA A 17 2.83 -13.57 -14.79
CA ALA A 17 1.80 -13.78 -13.77
C ALA A 17 0.38 -13.75 -14.35
N ASP A 18 0.18 -13.05 -15.46
CA ASP A 18 -1.12 -12.90 -16.12
C ASP A 18 -1.53 -14.15 -16.90
N CYS A 19 -0.60 -14.69 -17.68
CA CYS A 19 -0.80 -15.91 -18.46
C CYS A 19 -0.62 -17.19 -17.61
N GLY A 20 0.11 -17.10 -16.49
CA GLY A 20 0.52 -18.27 -15.69
C GLY A 20 1.51 -19.19 -16.43
N LYS A 21 2.18 -18.68 -17.47
CA LYS A 21 3.06 -19.45 -18.36
C LYS A 21 4.52 -19.06 -18.21
N THR A 22 5.39 -20.03 -18.41
CA THR A 22 6.85 -19.87 -18.49
C THR A 22 7.31 -19.84 -19.95
N PHE A 23 8.12 -18.85 -20.33
CA PHE A 23 8.61 -18.63 -21.70
C PHE A 23 10.05 -19.13 -21.93
N GLY A 24 10.55 -19.98 -21.04
CA GLY A 24 11.88 -20.60 -21.13
C GLY A 24 12.84 -20.15 -20.02
N LYS A 25 14.09 -20.60 -20.13
CA LYS A 25 15.18 -20.27 -19.21
C LYS A 25 15.81 -18.94 -19.59
N ALA A 26 16.09 -18.12 -18.59
CA ALA A 26 16.76 -16.83 -18.74
C ALA A 26 18.22 -16.90 -18.29
N ARG A 27 19.02 -15.93 -18.72
CA ARG A 27 20.35 -15.69 -18.12
C ARG A 27 20.20 -15.30 -16.65
N ASN A 28 21.05 -15.83 -15.77
CA ASN A 28 21.02 -15.49 -14.35
C ASN A 28 21.30 -13.99 -14.08
N GLU A 29 22.05 -13.34 -14.98
CA GLU A 29 22.31 -11.90 -14.94
C GLU A 29 21.06 -11.06 -15.24
N ALA A 30 20.09 -11.63 -15.96
CA ALA A 30 18.82 -10.99 -16.31
C ALA A 30 17.77 -11.07 -15.18
N LEU A 31 18.14 -11.54 -13.99
CA LEU A 31 17.21 -11.73 -12.89
C LEU A 31 16.59 -10.41 -12.41
N GLY A 32 15.26 -10.37 -12.37
CA GLY A 32 14.49 -9.18 -12.01
C GLY A 32 14.17 -8.23 -13.17
N HIS A 33 14.69 -8.48 -14.38
CA HIS A 33 14.31 -7.73 -15.57
C HIS A 33 12.87 -8.04 -16.00
N TYR A 34 12.20 -7.02 -16.52
CA TYR A 34 10.87 -7.14 -17.11
C TYR A 34 10.98 -7.42 -18.60
N PHE A 35 9.96 -8.11 -19.13
CA PHE A 35 9.89 -8.41 -20.55
C PHE A 35 8.44 -8.29 -21.05
N VAL A 36 8.28 -8.03 -22.34
CA VAL A 36 6.96 -7.97 -22.97
C VAL A 36 6.45 -9.39 -23.21
N CYS A 37 5.25 -9.70 -22.70
CA CYS A 37 4.67 -11.03 -22.83
C CYS A 37 4.27 -11.31 -24.30
N PRO A 38 4.77 -12.39 -24.93
CA PRO A 38 4.42 -12.72 -26.33
C PRO A 38 2.94 -13.05 -26.55
N GLU A 39 2.25 -13.50 -25.51
CA GLU A 39 0.82 -13.81 -25.56
C GLU A 39 -0.08 -12.63 -25.19
N GLN A 40 0.47 -11.42 -25.03
CA GLN A 40 -0.31 -10.23 -24.76
C GLN A 40 -1.18 -9.88 -25.98
N LYS A 41 -2.47 -10.22 -25.91
CA LYS A 41 -3.48 -9.88 -26.92
C LYS A 41 -4.36 -8.70 -26.52
N ASP A 42 -4.34 -8.33 -25.24
CA ASP A 42 -5.20 -7.30 -24.66
C ASP A 42 -4.49 -5.94 -24.55
N ALA A 43 -5.27 -4.86 -24.52
CA ALA A 43 -4.76 -3.49 -24.31
C ALA A 43 -4.17 -3.26 -22.89
N HIS A 44 -4.25 -4.25 -22.01
CA HIS A 44 -3.68 -4.19 -20.66
C HIS A 44 -2.27 -4.81 -20.63
N PRO A 45 -1.27 -4.11 -20.08
CA PRO A 45 0.10 -4.62 -19.97
C PRO A 45 0.14 -5.82 -19.03
N HIS A 46 0.74 -6.93 -19.48
CA HIS A 46 0.98 -8.11 -18.65
C HIS A 46 2.17 -7.87 -17.70
N LEU A 47 2.06 -8.35 -16.46
CA LEU A 47 3.15 -8.41 -15.50
C LEU A 47 4.02 -9.66 -15.75
N ALA A 48 5.10 -9.47 -16.50
CA ALA A 48 6.07 -10.52 -16.81
C ALA A 48 7.49 -10.14 -16.37
N ARG A 49 8.17 -11.05 -15.68
CA ARG A 49 9.49 -10.80 -15.06
C ARG A 49 10.35 -12.05 -15.08
N VAL A 50 11.67 -11.87 -15.17
CA VAL A 50 12.64 -12.95 -14.95
C VAL A 50 12.74 -13.26 -13.46
N ILE A 51 12.38 -14.48 -13.07
CA ILE A 51 12.35 -14.94 -11.68
C ILE A 51 13.14 -16.24 -11.52
N LEU A 52 13.45 -16.64 -10.28
CA LEU A 52 13.98 -17.97 -10.01
C LEU A 52 12.90 -19.04 -10.21
N ASP A 53 13.29 -20.20 -10.73
CA ASP A 53 12.43 -21.39 -10.82
C ASP A 53 12.18 -21.99 -9.43
N GLN A 54 11.34 -21.29 -8.67
CA GLN A 54 10.91 -21.68 -7.34
C GLN A 54 9.43 -21.38 -7.16
N ARG A 55 8.76 -22.26 -6.41
CA ARG A 55 7.35 -22.08 -6.05
C ARG A 55 7.09 -20.78 -5.28
N SER A 56 8.03 -20.35 -4.46
CA SER A 56 7.96 -19.07 -3.73
C SER A 56 7.97 -17.89 -4.69
N ALA A 57 8.89 -17.86 -5.66
CA ALA A 57 9.04 -16.75 -6.60
C ALA A 57 7.81 -16.61 -7.53
N THR A 58 7.29 -17.71 -8.04
CA THR A 58 6.06 -17.74 -8.85
C THR A 58 4.83 -17.33 -8.03
N TRP A 59 4.70 -17.80 -6.78
CA TRP A 59 3.63 -17.41 -5.87
C TRP A 59 3.66 -15.91 -5.56
N TRP A 60 4.85 -15.35 -5.31
CA TRP A 60 5.02 -13.92 -5.05
C TRP A 60 4.62 -13.07 -6.25
N LEU A 61 5.03 -13.42 -7.46
CA LEU A 61 4.66 -12.68 -8.67
C LEU A 61 3.15 -12.75 -8.95
N ALA A 62 2.53 -13.91 -8.70
CA ALA A 62 1.07 -14.06 -8.79
C ALA A 62 0.34 -13.17 -7.76
N ARG A 63 0.89 -13.03 -6.54
CA ARG A 63 0.34 -12.14 -5.51
C ARG A 63 0.51 -10.66 -5.89
N GLU A 64 1.63 -10.29 -6.48
CA GLU A 64 1.89 -8.94 -7.02
C GLU A 64 0.79 -8.55 -8.03
N ARG A 65 0.43 -9.46 -8.96
CA ARG A 65 -0.71 -9.27 -9.87
C ARG A 65 -2.04 -9.07 -9.15
N GLN A 66 -2.31 -9.84 -8.09
CA GLN A 66 -3.56 -9.68 -7.32
C GLN A 66 -3.64 -8.31 -6.65
N PHE A 67 -2.53 -7.80 -6.11
CA PHE A 67 -2.49 -6.45 -5.53
C PHE A 67 -2.73 -5.38 -6.60
N LEU A 68 -2.11 -5.51 -7.77
CA LEU A 68 -2.34 -4.61 -8.91
C LEU A 68 -3.80 -4.64 -9.39
N ALA A 69 -4.41 -5.82 -9.48
CA ALA A 69 -5.81 -5.98 -9.88
C ALA A 69 -6.78 -5.40 -8.83
N PHE A 70 -6.49 -5.58 -7.54
CA PHE A 70 -7.25 -4.94 -6.47
C PHE A 70 -7.15 -3.42 -6.56
N GLN A 71 -5.95 -2.88 -6.78
CA GLN A 71 -5.74 -1.45 -6.91
C GLN A 71 -6.47 -0.85 -8.13
N THR A 72 -6.45 -1.52 -9.28
CA THR A 72 -7.13 -1.01 -10.48
C THR A 72 -8.66 -1.14 -10.44
N LYS A 73 -9.21 -2.03 -9.60
CA LYS A 73 -10.65 -2.28 -9.54
C LYS A 73 -11.34 -1.68 -8.31
N PHE A 74 -10.72 -1.80 -7.14
CA PHE A 74 -11.30 -1.46 -5.84
C PHE A 74 -10.71 -0.21 -5.19
N SER A 75 -9.57 0.33 -5.66
CA SER A 75 -9.10 1.59 -5.09
C SER A 75 -10.12 2.71 -5.36
N PRO A 76 -10.39 3.59 -4.39
CA PRO A 76 -11.23 4.77 -4.62
C PRO A 76 -10.66 5.66 -5.71
N PHE A 77 -9.33 5.66 -5.90
CA PHE A 77 -8.69 6.34 -7.03
C PHE A 77 -9.16 5.79 -8.38
N ALA A 78 -9.24 4.47 -8.54
CA ALA A 78 -9.72 3.86 -9.78
C ALA A 78 -11.20 4.13 -10.03
N LEU A 79 -12.04 4.10 -8.98
CA LEU A 79 -13.44 4.50 -9.08
C LEU A 79 -13.59 5.97 -9.45
N LEU A 80 -12.82 6.85 -8.81
CA LEU A 80 -12.86 8.28 -9.08
C LEU A 80 -12.35 8.61 -10.48
N ARG A 81 -11.34 7.89 -10.98
CA ARG A 81 -10.82 8.05 -12.35
C ARG A 81 -11.80 7.60 -13.43
N LYS A 82 -12.69 6.65 -13.15
CA LYS A 82 -13.80 6.30 -14.07
C LYS A 82 -14.77 7.45 -14.23
N VAL A 83 -14.99 8.24 -13.17
CA VAL A 83 -15.89 9.40 -13.18
C VAL A 83 -15.18 10.64 -13.71
N PHE A 84 -13.90 10.83 -13.37
CA PHE A 84 -13.08 11.97 -13.75
C PHE A 84 -11.76 11.50 -14.42
N PRO A 85 -11.76 11.30 -15.76
CA PRO A 85 -10.62 10.72 -16.48
C PRO A 85 -9.35 11.58 -16.45
N GLN A 86 -9.50 12.90 -16.29
CA GLN A 86 -8.42 13.89 -16.30
C GLN A 86 -7.80 14.14 -14.92
N MET A 87 -8.30 13.52 -13.85
CA MET A 87 -7.77 13.78 -12.50
C MET A 87 -6.36 13.22 -12.34
N GLU A 88 -5.41 14.11 -12.04
CA GLU A 88 -4.09 13.71 -11.59
C GLU A 88 -4.15 13.07 -10.19
N ALA A 89 -3.25 12.12 -9.92
CA ALA A 89 -3.22 11.42 -8.63
C ALA A 89 -2.97 12.36 -7.43
N GLY A 90 -2.39 13.55 -7.65
CA GLY A 90 -2.23 14.57 -6.61
C GLY A 90 -3.57 15.12 -6.11
N TRP A 91 -4.52 15.36 -7.01
CA TRP A 91 -5.86 15.84 -6.63
C TRP A 91 -6.63 14.83 -5.80
N TYR A 92 -6.52 13.54 -6.14
CA TYR A 92 -7.12 12.48 -5.33
C TYR A 92 -6.57 12.48 -3.90
N LEU A 93 -5.25 12.62 -3.76
CA LEU A 93 -4.61 12.68 -2.45
C LEU A 93 -5.13 13.87 -1.64
N ALA A 94 -5.20 15.06 -2.25
CA ALA A 94 -5.74 16.26 -1.61
C ALA A 94 -7.21 16.09 -1.20
N LEU A 95 -8.06 15.56 -2.08
CA LEU A 95 -9.47 15.30 -1.77
C LEU A 95 -9.63 14.27 -0.65
N SER A 96 -8.81 13.21 -0.64
CA SER A 96 -8.84 12.21 0.42
C SER A 96 -8.38 12.77 1.78
N THR A 97 -7.37 13.66 1.79
CA THR A 97 -6.97 14.38 3.00
C THR A 97 -8.10 15.29 3.48
N ALA A 98 -8.72 16.05 2.57
CA ALA A 98 -9.84 16.91 2.90
C ALA A 98 -11.03 16.11 3.47
N PHE A 99 -11.35 14.96 2.88
CA PHE A 99 -12.36 14.04 3.39
C PHE A 99 -12.06 13.59 4.82
N LEU A 100 -10.83 13.19 5.13
CA LEU A 100 -10.45 12.77 6.49
C LEU A 100 -10.51 13.93 7.50
N CYS A 101 -10.06 15.13 7.12
CA CYS A 101 -10.19 16.33 7.95
C CYS A 101 -11.66 16.66 8.25
N ILE A 102 -12.52 16.60 7.23
CA ILE A 102 -13.97 16.81 7.38
C ILE A 102 -14.57 15.71 8.26
N ALA A 103 -14.19 14.44 8.07
CA ALA A 103 -14.67 13.32 8.88
C ALA A 103 -14.36 13.51 10.37
N VAL A 104 -13.12 13.92 10.69
CA VAL A 104 -12.69 14.24 12.05
C VAL A 104 -13.46 15.44 12.61
N GLY A 105 -13.65 16.50 11.82
CA GLY A 105 -14.33 17.72 12.27
C GLY A 105 -15.84 17.57 12.48
N ILE A 106 -16.51 16.77 11.65
CA ILE A 106 -17.98 16.61 11.69
C ILE A 106 -18.44 15.52 12.67
N TRP A 107 -17.55 14.61 13.08
CA TRP A 107 -17.91 13.42 13.86
C TRP A 107 -18.78 13.71 15.08
N GLN A 108 -18.41 14.71 15.88
CA GLN A 108 -19.14 15.08 17.09
C GLN A 108 -20.50 15.74 16.81
N SER A 109 -20.68 16.30 15.61
CA SER A 109 -21.90 16.99 15.18
C SER A 109 -22.91 16.04 14.49
N LEU A 110 -22.52 14.81 14.15
CA LEU A 110 -23.43 13.87 13.48
C LEU A 110 -24.56 13.34 14.39
N PRO A 111 -24.32 12.98 15.66
CA PRO A 111 -25.38 12.46 16.54
C PRO A 111 -26.48 13.47 16.87
N THR A 112 -26.25 14.77 16.67
CA THR A 112 -27.23 15.83 16.96
C THR A 112 -28.22 16.06 15.82
N ILE A 113 -27.94 15.59 14.61
CA ILE A 113 -28.81 15.73 13.44
C ILE A 113 -29.77 14.55 13.40
N GLY A 114 -30.98 14.70 13.99
CA GLY A 114 -32.09 13.73 13.91
C GLY A 114 -31.68 12.27 14.17
N SER A 115 -31.90 11.78 15.40
CA SER A 115 -31.28 10.56 15.96
C SER A 115 -31.08 9.35 15.03
N VAL A 116 -31.98 9.07 14.09
CA VAL A 116 -31.83 7.98 13.12
C VAL A 116 -30.90 8.34 11.96
N ILE A 117 -31.06 9.52 11.36
CA ILE A 117 -30.26 9.96 10.20
C ILE A 117 -28.81 10.17 10.62
N GLY A 118 -28.57 10.82 11.76
CA GLY A 118 -27.23 11.00 12.33
C GLY A 118 -26.48 9.68 12.54
N CYS A 119 -27.14 8.67 13.10
CA CYS A 119 -26.56 7.33 13.30
C CYS A 119 -26.23 6.63 11.97
N LEU A 120 -27.09 6.75 10.95
CA LEU A 120 -26.82 6.19 9.63
C LEU A 120 -25.62 6.88 8.97
N LEU A 121 -25.56 8.21 9.01
CA LEU A 121 -24.44 8.98 8.45
C LEU A 121 -23.13 8.67 9.19
N ALA A 122 -23.16 8.55 10.52
CA ALA A 122 -21.99 8.15 11.31
C ALA A 122 -21.50 6.74 10.94
N SER A 123 -22.43 5.78 10.77
CA SER A 123 -22.09 4.42 10.36
C SER A 123 -21.44 4.38 8.97
N VAL A 124 -21.99 5.14 8.02
CA VAL A 124 -21.40 5.27 6.68
C VAL A 124 -20.00 5.88 6.77
N LEU A 125 -19.82 6.93 7.58
CA LEU A 125 -18.53 7.59 7.75
C LEU A 125 -17.47 6.66 8.34
N VAL A 126 -17.83 5.85 9.35
CA VAL A 126 -16.95 4.82 9.92
C VAL A 126 -16.50 3.82 8.86
N VAL A 127 -17.43 3.31 8.04
CA VAL A 127 -17.11 2.38 6.95
C VAL A 127 -16.19 3.03 5.92
N LEU A 128 -16.43 4.29 5.56
CA LEU A 128 -15.59 5.02 4.59
C LEU A 128 -14.18 5.29 5.12
N VAL A 129 -14.03 5.66 6.39
CA VAL A 129 -12.70 5.85 7.01
C VAL A 129 -11.97 4.51 7.14
N LEU A 130 -12.65 3.43 7.53
CA LEU A 130 -12.06 2.09 7.55
C LEU A 130 -11.60 1.65 6.17
N TRP A 131 -12.45 1.85 5.15
CA TRP A 131 -12.10 1.56 3.77
C TRP A 131 -10.89 2.37 3.33
N ARG A 132 -10.84 3.68 3.67
CA ARG A 132 -9.70 4.54 3.33
C ARG A 132 -8.42 4.08 4.01
N PHE A 133 -8.49 3.64 5.26
CA PHE A 133 -7.36 3.06 5.97
C PHE A 133 -6.82 1.80 5.28
N ILE A 134 -7.71 0.87 4.89
CA ILE A 134 -7.30 -0.34 4.16
C ILE A 134 -6.67 0.03 2.81
N ASP A 135 -7.28 0.96 2.08
CA ASP A 135 -6.77 1.42 0.78
C ASP A 135 -5.39 2.10 0.90
N LEU A 136 -5.13 2.84 1.99
CA LEU A 136 -3.81 3.40 2.30
C LEU A 136 -2.75 2.31 2.45
N PHE A 137 -3.04 1.27 3.22
CA PHE A 137 -2.12 0.14 3.38
C PHE A 137 -1.87 -0.58 2.07
N VAL A 138 -2.92 -0.93 1.33
CA VAL A 138 -2.79 -1.65 0.07
C VAL A 138 -2.06 -0.82 -0.98
N THR A 139 -2.32 0.49 -1.05
CA THR A 139 -1.65 1.39 -2.00
C THR A 139 -0.17 1.54 -1.66
N ASN A 140 0.21 1.74 -0.40
CA ASN A 140 1.61 1.89 -0.01
C ASN A 140 2.41 0.59 -0.14
N ILE A 141 1.78 -0.55 0.16
CA ILE A 141 2.34 -1.88 -0.15
C ILE A 141 2.55 -2.00 -1.65
N SER A 142 1.51 -1.72 -2.44
CA SER A 142 1.57 -1.82 -3.89
C SER A 142 2.67 -0.94 -4.46
N ILE A 143 2.78 0.34 -4.07
CA ILE A 143 3.89 1.21 -4.50
C ILE A 143 5.23 0.56 -4.16
N THR A 144 5.43 0.13 -2.92
CA THR A 144 6.72 -0.43 -2.49
C THR A 144 7.11 -1.71 -3.24
N PHE A 145 6.15 -2.61 -3.51
CA PHE A 145 6.44 -3.93 -4.09
C PHE A 145 6.24 -4.00 -5.61
N THR A 146 5.31 -3.24 -6.17
CA THR A 146 4.98 -3.23 -7.62
C THR A 146 5.69 -2.10 -8.37
N SER A 147 5.97 -0.95 -7.73
CA SER A 147 6.64 0.19 -8.39
C SER A 147 8.17 0.05 -8.46
N ARG A 148 8.66 -1.12 -8.90
CA ARG A 148 9.95 -1.20 -9.60
C ARG A 148 9.91 -0.54 -10.99
N PHE A 149 8.75 0.00 -11.40
CA PHE A 149 8.60 0.95 -12.50
C PHE A 149 8.37 2.36 -11.95
N PRO A 150 9.39 3.22 -11.83
CA PRO A 150 9.13 4.61 -11.53
C PRO A 150 8.68 5.35 -12.80
N ALA A 151 7.44 5.81 -12.82
CA ALA A 151 7.19 7.16 -13.32
C ALA A 151 7.58 8.13 -12.17
N ASN A 152 8.90 8.36 -12.05
CA ASN A 152 9.60 9.22 -11.09
C ASN A 152 9.57 8.78 -9.60
N PRO A 153 10.70 8.31 -9.01
CA PRO A 153 10.78 7.77 -7.65
C PRO A 153 10.43 8.81 -6.55
N ILE A 154 10.67 10.09 -6.82
CA ILE A 154 10.34 11.19 -5.90
C ILE A 154 8.82 11.23 -5.63
N ARG A 155 8.03 10.98 -6.67
CA ARG A 155 6.58 11.00 -6.59
C ARG A 155 6.06 9.91 -5.63
N SER A 156 6.62 8.71 -5.68
CA SER A 156 6.26 7.59 -4.79
C SER A 156 6.57 7.90 -3.31
N VAL A 157 7.74 8.50 -3.05
CA VAL A 157 8.14 8.89 -1.69
C VAL A 157 7.20 9.98 -1.15
N LEU A 158 6.89 11.01 -1.95
CA LEU A 158 5.94 12.06 -1.56
C LEU A 158 4.55 11.50 -1.26
N PHE A 159 4.04 10.59 -2.09
CA PHE A 159 2.76 9.93 -1.81
C PHE A 159 2.77 9.16 -0.50
N SER A 160 3.86 8.46 -0.20
CA SER A 160 4.01 7.69 1.04
C SER A 160 4.07 8.59 2.27
N PHE A 161 4.73 9.75 2.16
CA PHE A 161 4.78 10.74 3.24
C PHE A 161 3.40 11.34 3.54
N VAL A 162 2.65 11.71 2.50
CA VAL A 162 1.27 12.19 2.71
C VAL A 162 0.37 11.08 3.25
N ALA A 163 0.54 9.83 2.79
CA ALA A 163 -0.18 8.69 3.32
C ALA A 163 0.10 8.48 4.82
N TYR A 164 1.33 8.69 5.28
CA TYR A 164 1.68 8.67 6.70
C TYR A 164 0.91 9.71 7.51
N VAL A 165 0.77 10.94 6.99
CA VAL A 165 -0.08 11.98 7.62
C VAL A 165 -1.56 11.58 7.60
N GLN A 166 -2.04 10.91 6.55
CA GLN A 166 -3.41 10.43 6.51
C GLN A 166 -3.69 9.29 7.50
N VAL A 167 -2.69 8.45 7.83
CA VAL A 167 -2.81 7.45 8.89
C VAL A 167 -3.10 8.12 10.23
N VAL A 168 -2.44 9.25 10.54
CA VAL A 168 -2.73 10.06 11.73
C VAL A 168 -4.19 10.50 11.75
N LEU A 169 -4.71 11.02 10.63
CA LEU A 169 -6.12 11.45 10.57
C LEU A 169 -7.11 10.27 10.73
N CYS A 170 -6.77 9.09 10.19
CA CYS A 170 -7.58 7.88 10.38
C CYS A 170 -7.61 7.46 11.86
N PHE A 171 -6.47 7.42 12.54
CA PHE A 171 -6.41 7.05 13.96
C PHE A 171 -7.05 8.11 14.86
N ALA A 172 -6.88 9.40 14.56
CA ALA A 172 -7.59 10.48 15.22
C ALA A 172 -9.12 10.28 15.14
N PHE A 173 -9.64 9.90 13.98
CA PHE A 173 -11.06 9.56 13.83
C PHE A 173 -11.46 8.37 14.71
N TRP A 174 -10.66 7.29 14.76
CA TRP A 174 -10.94 6.14 15.62
C TRP A 174 -10.87 6.47 17.12
N TYR A 175 -9.99 7.38 17.53
CA TYR A 175 -9.96 7.89 18.90
C TYR A 175 -11.22 8.67 19.24
N LEU A 176 -11.76 9.45 18.29
CA LEU A 176 -13.04 10.12 18.47
C LEU A 176 -14.22 9.13 18.54
N VAL A 177 -14.19 8.06 17.75
CA VAL A 177 -15.21 7.01 17.79
C VAL A 177 -15.21 6.33 19.16
N LEU A 178 -14.04 5.92 19.67
CA LEU A 178 -13.93 5.33 20.99
C LEU A 178 -14.26 6.33 22.10
N GLY A 179 -13.84 7.59 21.96
CA GLY A 179 -14.09 8.65 22.93
C GLY A 179 -15.55 9.05 23.09
N GLN A 180 -16.47 8.56 22.25
CA GLN A 180 -17.91 8.70 22.48
C GLN A 180 -18.43 7.84 23.63
N VAL A 181 -17.70 6.78 23.99
CA VAL A 181 -18.05 5.94 25.14
C VAL A 181 -17.35 6.49 26.37
N ASP A 182 -18.11 6.77 27.41
CA ASP A 182 -17.57 7.29 28.66
C ASP A 182 -16.54 6.33 29.29
N GLY A 183 -15.48 6.90 29.86
CA GLY A 183 -14.44 6.14 30.56
C GLY A 183 -13.39 5.45 29.67
N GLN A 184 -13.41 5.65 28.35
CA GLN A 184 -12.35 5.13 27.47
C GLN A 184 -11.03 5.90 27.62
N PHE A 185 -11.12 7.21 27.85
CA PHE A 185 -9.98 8.12 28.04
C PHE A 185 -10.13 8.92 29.34
N ASN A 186 -9.02 9.50 29.81
CA ASN A 186 -8.98 10.37 31.01
C ASN A 186 -9.76 11.69 30.83
N GLU A 187 -9.82 12.20 29.60
CA GLU A 187 -10.48 13.46 29.27
C GLU A 187 -11.36 13.31 28.03
N PRO A 188 -12.40 14.16 27.85
CA PRO A 188 -13.22 14.17 26.64
C PRO A 188 -12.36 14.38 25.38
N VAL A 189 -12.50 13.49 24.42
CA VAL A 189 -11.70 13.52 23.19
C VAL A 189 -12.28 14.57 22.23
N THR A 190 -11.62 15.71 22.09
CA THR A 190 -11.95 16.72 21.07
C THR A 190 -11.26 16.41 19.73
N PRO A 191 -11.75 16.91 18.58
CA PRO A 191 -11.15 16.62 17.28
C PRO A 191 -9.68 17.04 17.19
N VAL A 192 -9.33 18.19 17.76
CA VAL A 192 -7.96 18.69 17.81
C VAL A 192 -7.10 17.83 18.74
N ALA A 193 -7.61 17.48 19.92
CA ALA A 193 -6.91 16.60 20.86
C ALA A 193 -6.66 15.21 20.26
N ALA A 194 -7.62 14.65 19.51
CA ALA A 194 -7.46 13.35 18.85
C ALA A 194 -6.35 13.36 17.80
N VAL A 195 -6.30 14.41 16.97
CA VAL A 195 -5.23 14.57 15.96
C VAL A 195 -3.88 14.76 16.62
N PHE A 196 -3.80 15.62 17.64
CA PHE A 196 -2.57 15.85 18.38
C PHE A 196 -2.08 14.57 19.09
N TYR A 197 -2.99 13.83 19.71
CA TYR A 197 -2.69 12.56 20.38
C TYR A 197 -2.20 11.49 19.40
N SER A 198 -2.88 11.32 18.26
CA SER A 198 -2.45 10.39 17.20
C SER A 198 -1.08 10.76 16.64
N PHE A 199 -0.83 12.06 16.37
CA PHE A 199 0.47 12.53 15.90
C PHE A 199 1.58 12.27 16.93
N GLY A 200 1.32 12.56 18.20
CA GLY A 200 2.27 12.28 19.29
C GLY A 200 2.51 10.77 19.51
N THR A 201 1.50 9.94 19.26
CA THR A 201 1.59 8.47 19.40
C THR A 201 2.40 7.86 18.27
N ILE A 202 2.06 8.17 17.01
CA ILE A 202 2.79 7.63 15.85
C ILE A 202 4.25 8.12 15.82
N ALA A 203 4.50 9.36 16.28
CA ALA A 203 5.84 9.92 16.41
C ALA A 203 6.58 9.42 17.66
N THR A 204 5.95 8.59 18.50
CA THR A 204 6.50 8.05 19.76
C THR A 204 6.87 9.12 20.81
N VAL A 205 6.32 10.32 20.69
CA VAL A 205 6.55 11.44 21.63
C VAL A 205 5.75 11.24 22.92
N GLY A 206 4.45 10.92 22.78
CA GLY A 206 3.58 10.60 23.91
C GLY A 206 3.50 11.66 25.00
N TYR A 207 3.07 12.89 24.67
CA TYR A 207 2.96 14.02 25.61
C TYR A 207 2.20 13.69 26.90
N GLY A 208 1.23 12.77 26.83
CA GLY A 208 0.54 12.24 27.99
C GLY A 208 -0.69 13.03 28.42
N ASP A 209 -1.13 14.01 27.65
CA ASP A 209 -2.34 14.79 27.93
C ASP A 209 -3.61 13.92 27.84
N LEU A 210 -3.70 13.11 26.77
CA LEU A 210 -4.75 12.11 26.59
C LEU A 210 -4.19 10.70 26.89
N LYS A 211 -4.92 9.90 27.68
CA LYS A 211 -4.49 8.56 28.11
C LYS A 211 -5.61 7.52 27.96
N PRO A 212 -5.33 6.35 27.35
CA PRO A 212 -6.29 5.27 27.23
C PRO A 212 -6.45 4.53 28.57
N LEU A 213 -7.68 4.41 29.06
CA LEU A 213 -7.97 3.76 30.34
C LEU A 213 -8.33 2.28 30.16
N THR A 214 -9.05 1.94 29.09
CA THR A 214 -9.58 0.60 28.84
C THR A 214 -8.64 -0.27 27.99
N ALA A 215 -8.88 -1.58 27.99
CA ALA A 215 -8.16 -2.51 27.13
C ALA A 215 -8.37 -2.22 25.63
N GLY A 216 -9.59 -1.81 25.23
CA GLY A 216 -9.90 -1.46 23.85
C GLY A 216 -9.14 -0.24 23.35
N ALA A 217 -9.10 0.84 24.15
CA ALA A 217 -8.34 2.04 23.81
C ALA A 217 -6.83 1.76 23.75
N LYS A 218 -6.29 0.96 24.69
CA LYS A 218 -4.88 0.53 24.68
C LYS A 218 -4.54 -0.33 23.45
N PHE A 219 -5.45 -1.20 23.04
CA PHE A 219 -5.26 -2.00 21.83
C PHE A 219 -5.21 -1.12 20.58
N LEU A 220 -6.06 -0.10 20.48
CA LEU A 220 -6.03 0.85 19.35
C LEU A 220 -4.71 1.62 19.28
N VAL A 221 -4.19 2.08 20.43
CA VAL A 221 -2.88 2.74 20.52
C VAL A 221 -1.75 1.81 20.13
N ALA A 222 -1.76 0.56 20.59
CA ALA A 222 -0.77 -0.44 20.19
C ALA A 222 -0.83 -0.71 18.68
N PHE A 223 -2.04 -0.76 18.10
CA PHE A 223 -2.22 -0.91 16.67
C PHE A 223 -1.71 0.29 15.87
N GLU A 224 -1.89 1.52 16.38
CA GLU A 224 -1.30 2.73 15.78
C GLU A 224 0.23 2.67 15.74
N LEU A 225 0.87 2.23 16.83
CA LEU A 225 2.33 2.09 16.88
C LEU A 225 2.84 1.10 15.84
N VAL A 226 2.19 -0.06 15.71
CA VAL A 226 2.55 -1.07 14.69
C VAL A 226 2.33 -0.54 13.28
N ALA A 227 1.21 0.14 13.04
CA ALA A 227 0.91 0.79 11.76
C ALA A 227 1.94 1.87 11.40
N GLY A 228 2.32 2.72 12.36
CA GLY A 228 3.33 3.76 12.18
C GLY A 228 4.69 3.18 11.81
N LEU A 229 5.15 2.18 12.56
CA LEU A 229 6.42 1.50 12.29
C LEU A 229 6.43 0.88 10.88
N PHE A 230 5.32 0.27 10.47
CA PHE A 230 5.15 -0.30 9.14
C PHE A 230 5.29 0.77 8.02
N PHE A 231 4.66 1.93 8.19
CA PHE A 231 4.77 3.02 7.21
C PHE A 231 6.18 3.61 7.14
N VAL A 232 6.85 3.77 8.28
CA VAL A 232 8.25 4.23 8.31
C VAL A 232 9.15 3.23 7.58
N ALA A 233 8.97 1.92 7.81
CA ALA A 233 9.72 0.89 7.10
C ALA A 233 9.49 0.91 5.58
N ILE A 234 8.24 1.14 5.14
CA ILE A 234 7.90 1.33 3.73
C ILE A 234 8.63 2.52 3.12
N ILE A 235 8.61 3.68 3.79
CA ILE A 235 9.26 4.90 3.29
C ILE A 235 10.76 4.65 3.13
N ILE A 236 11.40 4.03 4.13
CA ILE A 236 12.82 3.66 4.06
C ILE A 236 13.09 2.70 2.90
N ALA A 237 12.26 1.67 2.72
CA ALA A 237 12.41 0.71 1.63
C ALA A 237 12.30 1.36 0.24
N GLN A 238 11.39 2.34 0.06
CA GLN A 238 11.27 3.08 -1.19
C GLN A 238 12.50 3.96 -1.46
N VAL A 239 13.00 4.66 -0.43
CA VAL A 239 14.21 5.49 -0.56
C VAL A 239 15.44 4.63 -0.87
N ALA A 240 15.59 3.47 -0.23
CA ALA A 240 16.67 2.52 -0.51
C ALA A 240 16.50 1.84 -1.89
N GLY A 241 15.26 1.58 -2.31
CA GLY A 241 14.95 1.08 -3.64
C GLY A 241 15.40 2.05 -4.73
N TRP A 242 15.21 3.36 -4.52
CA TRP A 242 15.65 4.37 -5.47
C TRP A 242 17.17 4.39 -5.67
N SER A 243 17.96 4.28 -4.59
CA SER A 243 19.43 4.28 -4.70
C SER A 243 19.99 3.05 -5.44
N THR A 244 19.23 1.96 -5.49
CA THR A 244 19.60 0.73 -6.21
C THR A 244 19.01 0.65 -7.61
N ALA A 245 17.83 1.24 -7.85
CA ALA A 245 17.16 1.28 -9.14
C ALA A 245 17.89 2.14 -10.18
N SER A 246 18.54 3.23 -9.76
CA SER A 246 19.39 4.06 -10.63
C SER A 246 20.54 3.29 -11.30
N ARG A 247 20.81 2.05 -10.85
CA ARG A 247 21.82 1.13 -11.40
C ARG A 247 21.24 0.03 -12.30
N ARG A 248 19.91 -0.16 -12.35
CA ARG A 248 19.23 -1.31 -13.00
C ARG A 248 18.20 -0.93 -14.07
N GLU A 249 18.02 0.36 -14.37
CA GLU A 249 17.25 0.81 -15.52
C GLU A 249 17.99 0.47 -16.83
N ALA A 250 17.93 -0.81 -17.20
CA ALA A 250 18.09 -1.28 -18.57
C ALA A 250 16.71 -1.80 -18.98
N GLY A 251 16.19 -1.31 -20.10
CA GLY A 251 14.76 -1.16 -20.44
C GLY A 251 13.88 -2.42 -20.52
N GLU A 252 12.73 -2.30 -21.18
CA GLU A 252 11.91 -3.46 -21.52
C GLU A 252 12.62 -4.26 -22.61
N PHE A 253 12.99 -5.50 -22.29
CA PHE A 253 13.68 -6.39 -23.21
C PHE A 253 12.69 -7.31 -23.91
N ALA A 254 12.97 -7.65 -25.16
CA ALA A 254 12.26 -8.75 -25.81
C ALA A 254 12.63 -10.08 -25.11
N VAL A 255 11.73 -11.05 -25.15
CA VAL A 255 11.97 -12.37 -24.54
C VAL A 255 13.27 -13.00 -25.08
N ASP A 256 13.53 -12.80 -26.38
CA ASP A 256 14.69 -13.37 -27.05
C ASP A 256 16.02 -12.78 -26.57
N ASP A 257 16.03 -11.52 -26.12
CA ASP A 257 17.23 -10.87 -25.58
C ASP A 257 17.64 -11.43 -24.21
N LEU A 258 16.70 -12.06 -23.49
CA LEU A 258 16.88 -12.50 -22.11
C LEU A 258 17.08 -14.02 -21.97
N LYS A 259 16.76 -14.79 -23.02
CA LYS A 259 16.93 -16.25 -23.04
C LYS A 259 18.41 -16.61 -22.80
N ALA A 260 18.63 -17.69 -22.05
CA ALA A 260 19.96 -18.28 -21.97
C ALA A 260 20.40 -18.74 -23.37
N PRO A 261 21.69 -18.60 -23.74
CA PRO A 261 22.18 -19.20 -24.98
C PRO A 261 21.82 -20.68 -24.98
N THR A 262 21.22 -21.14 -26.07
CA THR A 262 20.91 -22.57 -26.25
C THR A 262 22.24 -23.31 -26.33
N ASP A 263 22.53 -24.12 -25.32
CA ASP A 263 23.68 -25.03 -25.33
C ASP A 263 23.55 -25.99 -26.54
N GLY A 264 24.22 -25.67 -27.65
CA GLY A 264 24.38 -26.55 -28.81
C GLY A 264 23.81 -26.03 -30.14
N SER A 265 24.68 -25.39 -30.93
CA SER A 265 24.76 -25.61 -32.38
C SER A 265 26.07 -26.34 -32.66
#